data_AF-A0A5N8YG87-F1
#
_entry.id   AF-A0A5N8YG87-F1
#
_cell.length_a   1.000
_cell.length_b   1.000
_cell.length_c   1.000
_cell.angle_alpha   90.00
_cell.angle_beta   90.00
_cell.angle_gamma   90.00
#
_symmetry.space_group_name_H-M   'P 1'
#
loop_
_entity.id
_entity.type
_entity.pdbx_description
1 polymer ?
#
loop_
_entity_poly.entity_id
_entity_poly.type
_entity_poly.pdbx_seq_one_letter_code
_entity_poly.pdbx_strand_id
1 'polypeptide(L)'
;MQLSKATSWGFIIGGLWASVGMLAFFMGILGFSDDMDAAEEFKNLQDNQLMALVFFTISIGVFAYLAKSFVQLAQAVNVTDEWYTYVRILAILMVGSLLISMSTWLILGEDATLETQKASDAVGNSVNTIFIIASAFLQLIIAGFVLKNGLGNLIFKVFVAIIGVLSVGDLVDIIVIRTADSDLGFITWIGWAIAVVGIGVLGLTTKKA
;
A
#
# COMPACT_ATOMS: atom_id res chain seq x y z
N MET A 1 -20.62 -12.41 7.51
CA MET A 1 -20.15 -11.23 6.74
C MET A 1 -19.64 -11.74 5.41
N GLN A 2 -20.07 -11.13 4.30
CA GLN A 2 -19.67 -11.57 2.98
C GLN A 2 -19.11 -10.37 2.19
N LEU A 3 -17.86 -10.45 1.78
CA LEU A 3 -17.27 -9.48 0.86
C LEU A 3 -17.82 -9.75 -0.54
N SER A 4 -18.08 -8.70 -1.32
CA SER A 4 -18.45 -8.90 -2.72
C SER A 4 -17.26 -9.50 -3.48
N LYS A 5 -17.53 -10.24 -4.57
CA LYS A 5 -16.46 -10.75 -5.46
C LYS A 5 -15.57 -9.61 -5.97
N ALA A 6 -16.18 -8.48 -6.30
CA ALA A 6 -15.45 -7.30 -6.75
C ALA A 6 -14.56 -6.73 -5.63
N THR A 7 -15.02 -6.66 -4.39
CA THR A 7 -14.18 -6.20 -3.27
C THR A 7 -13.00 -7.16 -3.04
N SER A 8 -13.27 -8.45 -3.14
CA SER A 8 -12.28 -9.51 -2.91
C SER A 8 -11.15 -9.46 -3.93
N TRP A 9 -11.47 -9.31 -5.22
CA TRP A 9 -10.45 -9.18 -6.27
C TRP A 9 -9.62 -7.91 -6.16
N GLY A 10 -10.19 -6.81 -5.69
CA GLY A 10 -9.42 -5.58 -5.48
C GLY A 10 -8.36 -5.73 -4.38
N PHE A 11 -8.65 -6.51 -3.33
CA PHE A 11 -7.63 -6.87 -2.34
C PHE A 11 -6.56 -7.81 -2.89
N ILE A 12 -6.95 -8.85 -3.64
CA ILE A 12 -5.98 -9.79 -4.21
C ILE A 12 -5.04 -9.07 -5.19
N ILE A 13 -5.60 -8.35 -6.16
CA ILE A 13 -4.82 -7.65 -7.19
C ILE A 13 -3.99 -6.52 -6.54
N GLY A 14 -4.61 -5.72 -5.67
CA GLY A 14 -3.92 -4.62 -5.00
C GLY A 14 -2.78 -5.08 -4.10
N GLY A 15 -2.99 -6.11 -3.27
CA GLY A 15 -1.96 -6.65 -2.39
C GLY A 15 -0.82 -7.33 -3.15
N LEU A 16 -1.13 -8.08 -4.22
CA LEU A 16 -0.10 -8.68 -5.09
C LEU A 16 0.69 -7.63 -5.87
N TRP A 17 0.03 -6.59 -6.39
CA TRP A 17 0.72 -5.52 -7.10
C TRP A 17 1.60 -4.70 -6.18
N ALA A 18 1.09 -4.35 -5.01
CA ALA A 18 1.84 -3.62 -3.99
C ALA A 18 3.07 -4.37 -3.46
N SER A 19 3.12 -5.70 -3.60
CA SER A 19 4.27 -6.52 -3.20
C SER A 19 5.05 -6.99 -4.42
N VAL A 20 4.58 -8.05 -5.09
CA VAL A 20 5.22 -8.66 -6.25
C VAL A 20 5.41 -7.68 -7.40
N GLY A 21 4.41 -6.82 -7.68
CA GLY A 21 4.52 -5.81 -8.73
C GLY A 21 5.60 -4.76 -8.43
N MET A 22 5.61 -4.23 -7.22
CA MET A 22 6.63 -3.28 -6.75
C MET A 22 8.03 -3.93 -6.66
N LEU A 23 8.14 -5.17 -6.20
CA LEU A 23 9.40 -5.93 -6.22
C LEU A 23 9.91 -6.12 -7.65
N ALA A 24 9.03 -6.45 -8.59
CA ALA A 24 9.38 -6.57 -10.00
C ALA A 24 9.81 -5.21 -10.60
N PHE A 25 9.22 -4.11 -10.15
CA PHE A 25 9.66 -2.77 -10.51
C PHE A 25 11.06 -2.47 -9.97
N PHE A 26 11.28 -2.66 -8.67
CA PHE A 26 12.60 -2.41 -8.06
C PHE A 26 13.69 -3.26 -8.72
N MET A 27 13.48 -4.57 -8.81
CA MET A 27 14.49 -5.49 -9.37
C MET A 27 14.65 -5.36 -10.88
N GLY A 28 13.59 -5.01 -11.61
CA GLY A 28 13.57 -5.01 -13.08
C GLY A 28 13.85 -3.66 -13.73
N ILE A 29 13.53 -2.56 -13.05
CA ILE A 29 13.67 -1.19 -13.58
C ILE A 29 14.75 -0.41 -12.84
N LEU A 30 14.85 -0.53 -11.50
CA LEU A 30 15.90 0.19 -10.75
C LEU A 30 17.23 -0.57 -10.73
N GLY A 31 17.20 -1.90 -10.67
CA GLY A 31 18.40 -2.75 -10.68
C GLY A 31 18.45 -3.72 -9.50
N PHE A 32 19.47 -4.55 -9.45
CA PHE A 32 19.57 -5.68 -8.52
C PHE A 32 20.84 -5.57 -7.65
N SER A 33 20.86 -4.67 -6.66
CA SER A 33 21.88 -4.65 -5.60
C SER A 33 21.54 -3.63 -4.52
N ASP A 34 21.64 -4.03 -3.25
CA ASP A 34 21.60 -3.11 -2.09
C ASP A 34 22.85 -2.19 -2.05
N ASP A 35 23.91 -2.53 -2.79
CA ASP A 35 25.17 -1.79 -2.90
C ASP A 35 25.27 -0.94 -4.19
N MET A 36 24.15 -0.75 -4.91
CA MET A 36 24.14 0.02 -6.15
C MET A 36 24.39 1.50 -5.88
N ASP A 37 25.27 2.14 -6.66
CA ASP A 37 25.50 3.58 -6.53
C ASP A 37 24.24 4.35 -6.96
N ALA A 38 23.92 5.44 -6.27
CA ALA A 38 22.77 6.28 -6.59
C ALA A 38 22.80 6.76 -8.05
N ALA A 39 24.00 6.98 -8.61
CA ALA A 39 24.18 7.33 -10.01
C ALA A 39 23.80 6.20 -11.00
N GLU A 40 23.94 4.95 -10.59
CA GLU A 40 23.57 3.78 -11.38
C GLU A 40 22.06 3.55 -11.33
N GLU A 41 21.45 3.66 -10.14
CA GLU A 41 19.99 3.64 -9.98
C GLU A 41 19.31 4.73 -10.81
N PHE A 42 19.86 5.95 -10.75
CA PHE A 42 19.40 7.10 -11.52
C PHE A 42 19.38 6.81 -13.02
N LYS A 43 20.49 6.27 -13.53
CA LYS A 43 20.66 5.97 -14.94
C LYS A 43 19.71 4.87 -15.38
N ASN A 44 19.55 3.81 -14.58
CA ASN A 44 18.61 2.73 -14.88
C ASN A 44 17.18 3.26 -15.00
N LEU A 45 16.77 4.15 -14.09
CA LEU A 45 15.45 4.76 -14.13
C LEU A 45 15.28 5.71 -15.35
N GLN A 46 16.31 6.49 -15.71
CA GLN A 46 16.30 7.28 -16.93
C GLN A 46 16.16 6.40 -18.18
N ASP A 47 16.98 5.36 -18.30
CA ASP A 47 17.00 4.44 -19.45
C ASP A 47 15.66 3.68 -19.59
N ASN A 48 14.93 3.50 -18.48
CA ASN A 48 13.66 2.78 -18.42
C ASN A 48 12.43 3.68 -18.16
N GLN A 49 12.53 4.99 -18.41
CA GLN A 49 11.45 5.96 -18.16
C GLN A 49 10.08 5.54 -18.73
N LEU A 50 10.06 5.00 -19.95
CA LEU A 50 8.82 4.53 -20.58
C LEU A 50 8.19 3.37 -19.79
N MET A 51 9.00 2.43 -19.32
CA MET A 51 8.54 1.31 -18.50
C MET A 51 8.05 1.80 -17.14
N ALA A 52 8.72 2.79 -16.55
CA ALA A 52 8.27 3.42 -15.31
C ALA A 52 6.90 4.11 -15.47
N LEU A 53 6.69 4.80 -16.60
CA LEU A 53 5.40 5.41 -16.93
C LEU A 53 4.29 4.37 -17.10
N VAL A 54 4.56 3.25 -17.79
CA VAL A 54 3.60 2.15 -17.94
C VAL A 54 3.26 1.54 -16.58
N PHE A 55 4.27 1.28 -15.75
CA PHE A 55 4.08 0.75 -14.40
C PHE A 55 3.24 1.70 -13.54
N PHE A 56 3.53 2.99 -13.58
CA PHE A 56 2.75 4.01 -12.88
C PHE A 56 1.30 4.06 -13.35
N THR A 57 1.07 3.98 -14.67
CA THR A 57 -0.28 4.00 -15.25
C THR A 57 -1.11 2.81 -14.77
N ILE A 58 -0.53 1.61 -14.71
CA ILE A 58 -1.21 0.42 -14.16
C ILE A 58 -1.47 0.60 -12.67
N SER A 59 -0.50 1.16 -11.94
CA SER A 59 -0.59 1.41 -10.50
C SER A 59 -1.76 2.31 -10.13
N ILE A 60 -2.09 3.32 -10.94
CA ILE A 60 -3.29 4.16 -10.73
C ILE A 60 -4.56 3.30 -10.67
N GLY A 61 -4.77 2.45 -11.68
CA GLY A 61 -5.96 1.61 -11.76
C GLY A 61 -6.03 0.58 -10.62
N VAL A 62 -4.90 -0.06 -10.33
CA VAL A 62 -4.80 -1.08 -9.29
C VAL A 62 -5.02 -0.49 -7.90
N PHE A 63 -4.34 0.61 -7.55
CA PHE A 63 -4.46 1.20 -6.23
C PHE A 63 -5.80 1.91 -6.02
N ALA A 64 -6.38 2.53 -7.05
CA ALA A 64 -7.76 3.04 -6.96
C ALA A 64 -8.75 1.90 -6.65
N TYR A 65 -8.58 0.74 -7.26
CA TYR A 65 -9.41 -0.43 -6.98
C TYR A 65 -9.17 -0.99 -5.57
N LEU A 66 -7.93 -0.96 -5.08
CA LEU A 66 -7.59 -1.30 -3.70
C LEU A 66 -8.27 -0.36 -2.68
N ALA A 67 -8.17 0.96 -2.86
CA ALA A 67 -8.82 1.95 -2.00
C ALA A 67 -10.33 1.73 -1.93
N LYS A 68 -10.97 1.57 -3.10
CA LYS A 68 -12.40 1.23 -3.17
C LYS A 68 -12.71 -0.04 -2.38
N SER A 69 -11.83 -1.04 -2.41
CA SER A 69 -12.03 -2.31 -1.70
C SER A 69 -11.92 -2.17 -0.18
N PHE A 70 -11.00 -1.34 0.32
CA PHE A 70 -10.94 -0.99 1.74
C PHE A 70 -12.19 -0.25 2.22
N VAL A 71 -12.69 0.70 1.44
CA VAL A 71 -13.95 1.41 1.76
C VAL A 71 -15.12 0.41 1.82
N GLN A 72 -15.23 -0.49 0.86
CA GLN A 72 -16.28 -1.52 0.86
C GLN A 72 -16.13 -2.52 2.01
N LEU A 73 -14.90 -2.84 2.43
CA LEU A 73 -14.65 -3.63 3.61
C LEU A 73 -15.11 -2.92 4.88
N ALA A 74 -14.82 -1.63 5.03
CA ALA A 74 -15.29 -0.82 6.15
C ALA A 74 -16.83 -0.83 6.25
N GLN A 75 -17.52 -0.74 5.11
CA GLN A 75 -18.97 -0.88 5.06
C GLN A 75 -19.42 -2.28 5.51
N ALA A 76 -18.75 -3.33 5.01
CA ALA A 76 -19.09 -4.72 5.32
C ALA A 76 -18.89 -5.08 6.81
N VAL A 77 -17.97 -4.39 7.50
CA VAL A 77 -17.69 -4.59 8.92
C VAL A 77 -18.50 -3.64 9.83
N ASN A 78 -19.52 -2.98 9.28
CA ASN A 78 -20.41 -2.07 9.99
C ASN A 78 -19.65 -0.95 10.74
N VAL A 79 -18.68 -0.30 10.08
CA VAL A 79 -18.13 0.98 10.55
C VAL A 79 -19.27 2.01 10.57
N THR A 80 -19.46 2.72 11.70
CA THR A 80 -20.56 3.70 11.83
C THR A 80 -20.36 4.92 10.93
N ASP A 81 -21.43 5.65 10.61
CA ASP A 81 -21.43 6.70 9.58
C ASP A 81 -20.33 7.77 9.73
N GLU A 82 -20.07 8.24 10.95
CA GLU A 82 -19.00 9.20 11.24
C GLU A 82 -17.61 8.61 10.90
N TRP A 83 -17.33 7.42 11.41
CA TRP A 83 -16.08 6.71 11.16
C TRP A 83 -15.94 6.27 9.70
N TYR A 84 -17.04 5.96 9.04
CA TYR A 84 -17.06 5.53 7.65
C TYR A 84 -16.68 6.68 6.72
N THR A 85 -17.13 7.90 7.01
CA THR A 85 -16.68 9.11 6.31
C THR A 85 -15.18 9.30 6.47
N TYR A 86 -14.67 9.09 7.68
CA TYR A 86 -13.23 9.19 7.95
C TYR A 86 -12.42 8.12 7.20
N VAL A 87 -12.86 6.87 7.18
CA VAL A 87 -12.27 5.78 6.37
C VAL A 87 -12.19 6.19 4.89
N ARG A 88 -13.23 6.80 4.32
CA ARG A 88 -13.21 7.24 2.92
C ARG A 88 -12.13 8.30 2.66
N ILE A 89 -11.98 9.26 3.57
CA ILE A 89 -10.94 10.29 3.48
C ILE A 89 -9.55 9.64 3.58
N LEU A 90 -9.35 8.75 4.56
CA LEU A 90 -8.08 8.05 4.74
C LEU A 90 -7.71 7.17 3.54
N ALA A 91 -8.69 6.48 2.91
CA ALA A 91 -8.44 5.69 1.72
C ALA A 91 -8.00 6.54 0.52
N ILE A 92 -8.55 7.76 0.38
CA ILE A 92 -8.13 8.73 -0.64
C ILE A 92 -6.72 9.25 -0.33
N LEU A 93 -6.45 9.62 0.92
CA LEU A 93 -5.12 10.10 1.34
C LEU A 93 -4.07 9.02 1.15
N MET A 94 -4.36 7.79 1.53
CA MET A 94 -3.51 6.62 1.34
C MET A 94 -3.10 6.48 -0.14
N VAL A 95 -4.05 6.26 -1.04
CA VAL A 95 -3.70 6.01 -2.46
C VAL A 95 -3.21 7.27 -3.16
N GLY A 96 -3.78 8.44 -2.85
CA GLY A 96 -3.37 9.70 -3.44
C GLY A 96 -1.91 10.04 -3.15
N SER A 97 -1.49 9.90 -1.89
CA SER A 97 -0.10 10.14 -1.51
C SER A 97 0.85 9.08 -2.09
N LEU A 98 0.47 7.80 -2.11
CA LEU A 98 1.27 6.76 -2.78
C LEU A 98 1.51 7.10 -4.26
N LEU A 99 0.46 7.48 -4.99
CA LEU A 99 0.58 7.84 -6.41
C LEU A 99 1.39 9.12 -6.62
N ILE A 100 1.24 10.13 -5.76
CA ILE A 100 2.08 11.34 -5.83
C ILE A 100 3.54 10.98 -5.57
N SER A 101 3.83 10.16 -4.56
CA SER A 101 5.17 9.67 -4.28
C SER A 101 5.77 8.94 -5.49
N MET A 102 5.03 8.00 -6.09
CA MET A 102 5.52 7.27 -7.26
C MET A 102 5.70 8.18 -8.49
N SER A 103 4.92 9.26 -8.60
CA SER A 103 5.02 10.19 -9.73
C SER A 103 6.31 11.00 -9.72
N THR A 104 6.99 11.12 -8.57
CA THR A 104 8.27 11.84 -8.49
C THR A 104 9.36 11.15 -9.32
N TRP A 105 9.28 9.84 -9.48
CA TRP A 105 10.14 9.05 -10.37
C TRP A 105 9.98 9.43 -11.84
N LEU A 106 8.80 9.89 -12.26
CA LEU A 106 8.55 10.28 -13.65
C LEU A 106 9.20 11.62 -14.03
N ILE A 107 9.61 12.42 -13.04
CA ILE A 107 10.26 13.72 -13.24
C ILE A 107 11.73 13.54 -13.66
N LEU A 108 12.28 12.34 -13.49
CA LEU A 108 13.69 12.03 -13.73
C LEU A 108 13.95 11.67 -15.21
N GLY A 109 13.59 12.57 -16.12
CA GLY A 109 13.79 12.44 -17.56
C GLY A 109 15.21 12.71 -18.03
N GLU A 110 15.43 12.82 -19.34
CA GLU A 110 16.76 13.01 -19.96
C GLU A 110 17.53 14.21 -19.39
N ASP A 111 16.83 15.28 -19.02
CA ASP A 111 17.42 16.52 -18.48
C ASP A 111 17.64 16.50 -16.96
N ALA A 112 17.23 15.43 -16.27
CA ALA A 112 17.37 15.35 -14.82
C ALA A 112 18.84 15.18 -14.42
N THR A 113 19.17 15.66 -13.23
CA THR A 113 20.50 15.50 -12.62
C THR A 113 20.43 14.66 -11.36
N LEU A 114 21.58 14.21 -10.86
CA LEU A 114 21.69 13.53 -9.57
C LEU A 114 21.16 14.39 -8.41
N GLU A 115 21.31 15.72 -8.47
CA GLU A 115 20.74 16.63 -7.47
C GLU A 115 19.21 16.66 -7.55
N THR A 116 18.66 16.65 -8.77
CA THR A 116 17.23 16.54 -9.01
C THR A 116 16.66 15.24 -8.46
N GLN A 117 17.37 14.12 -8.64
CA GLN A 117 16.99 12.83 -8.08
C GLN A 117 16.94 12.88 -6.56
N LYS A 118 18.02 13.31 -5.89
CA LYS A 118 18.06 13.40 -4.42
C LYS A 118 16.93 14.26 -3.85
N ALA A 119 16.60 15.38 -4.51
CA ALA A 119 15.48 16.22 -4.13
C ALA A 119 14.13 15.52 -4.36
N SER A 120 13.98 14.84 -5.51
CA SER A 120 12.79 14.07 -5.88
C SER A 120 12.52 12.92 -4.90
N ASP A 121 13.57 12.20 -4.49
CA ASP A 121 13.49 11.10 -3.53
C ASP A 121 13.12 11.59 -2.14
N ALA A 122 13.71 12.71 -1.70
CA ALA A 122 13.35 13.32 -0.42
C ALA A 122 11.86 13.72 -0.37
N VAL A 123 11.35 14.30 -1.46
CA VAL A 123 9.92 14.64 -1.59
C VAL A 123 9.07 13.38 -1.65
N GLY A 124 9.45 12.40 -2.48
CA GLY A 124 8.77 11.12 -2.62
C GLY A 124 8.63 10.42 -1.27
N ASN A 125 9.73 10.24 -0.54
CA ASN A 125 9.76 9.60 0.77
C ASN A 125 8.90 10.34 1.82
N SER A 126 8.91 11.68 1.80
CA SER A 126 8.06 12.50 2.67
C SER A 126 6.56 12.28 2.37
N VAL A 127 6.18 12.25 1.09
CA VAL A 127 4.81 11.96 0.68
C VAL A 127 4.42 10.50 0.97
N ASN A 128 5.33 9.54 0.76
CA ASN A 128 5.12 8.13 1.10
C ASN A 128 4.84 7.93 2.59
N THR A 129 5.46 8.75 3.46
CA THR A 129 5.15 8.74 4.90
C THR A 129 3.67 9.06 5.16
N ILE A 130 3.06 9.96 4.38
CA ILE A 130 1.61 10.25 4.47
C ILE A 130 0.79 9.03 4.08
N PHE A 131 1.22 8.29 3.05
CA PHE A 131 0.58 7.03 2.65
C PHE A 131 0.58 6.04 3.82
N ILE A 132 1.74 5.80 4.42
CA ILE A 132 1.89 4.84 5.52
C ILE A 132 0.98 5.23 6.70
N ILE A 133 1.00 6.50 7.12
CA ILE A 133 0.16 7.00 8.22
C ILE A 133 -1.33 6.83 7.90
N ALA A 134 -1.78 7.27 6.73
CA ALA A 134 -3.17 7.17 6.34
C ALA A 134 -3.64 5.71 6.23
N SER A 135 -2.77 4.85 5.68
CA SER A 135 -2.96 3.40 5.57
C SER A 135 -3.12 2.76 6.95
N ALA A 136 -2.23 3.09 7.89
CA ALA A 136 -2.26 2.56 9.25
C ALA A 136 -3.55 2.94 10.00
N PHE A 137 -3.97 4.22 9.96
CA PHE A 137 -5.22 4.63 10.60
C PHE A 137 -6.46 3.99 9.95
N LEU A 138 -6.50 3.91 8.62
CA LEU A 138 -7.59 3.24 7.89
C LEU A 138 -7.76 1.80 8.37
N GLN A 139 -6.64 1.09 8.44
CA GLN A 139 -6.55 -0.31 8.84
C GLN A 139 -6.90 -0.54 10.31
N LEU A 140 -6.42 0.34 11.21
CA LEU A 140 -6.76 0.29 12.64
C LEU A 140 -8.26 0.49 12.89
N ILE A 141 -8.90 1.41 12.16
CA ILE A 141 -10.36 1.60 12.26
C ILE A 141 -11.07 0.31 11.84
N ILE A 142 -10.72 -0.24 10.67
CA ILE A 142 -11.32 -1.48 10.18
C ILE A 142 -11.11 -2.62 11.19
N ALA A 143 -9.89 -2.78 11.71
CA ALA A 143 -9.57 -3.81 12.68
C ALA A 143 -10.36 -3.64 13.99
N GLY A 144 -10.44 -2.43 14.52
CA GLY A 144 -11.21 -2.12 15.72
C GLY A 144 -12.68 -2.49 15.56
N PHE A 145 -13.30 -2.16 14.42
CA PHE A 145 -14.69 -2.50 14.15
C PHE A 145 -14.93 -4.00 13.90
N VAL A 146 -14.01 -4.69 13.21
CA VAL A 146 -14.10 -6.14 13.02
C VAL A 146 -14.06 -6.88 14.36
N LEU A 147 -13.12 -6.50 15.23
CA LEU A 147 -12.96 -7.12 16.54
C LEU A 147 -14.14 -6.80 17.46
N LYS A 148 -14.58 -5.53 17.49
CA LYS A 148 -15.74 -5.09 18.28
C LYS A 148 -17.03 -5.77 17.86
N ASN A 149 -17.30 -5.84 16.56
CA ASN A 149 -18.57 -6.36 16.03
C ASN A 149 -18.56 -7.88 15.87
N GLY A 150 -17.40 -8.54 16.06
CA GLY A 150 -17.26 -9.97 15.90
C GLY A 150 -17.56 -10.47 14.49
N LEU A 151 -17.39 -9.64 13.46
CA LEU A 151 -17.80 -9.94 12.09
C LEU A 151 -16.77 -10.80 11.35
N GLY A 152 -17.27 -11.74 10.53
CA GLY A 152 -16.44 -12.68 9.77
C GLY A 152 -16.13 -13.98 10.51
N ASN A 153 -15.51 -14.93 9.81
CA ASN A 153 -15.02 -16.16 10.42
C ASN A 153 -13.70 -15.91 11.18
N LEU A 154 -13.22 -16.91 11.92
CA LEU A 154 -11.99 -16.77 12.72
C LEU A 154 -10.78 -16.39 11.86
N ILE A 155 -10.60 -17.04 10.72
CA ILE A 155 -9.44 -16.82 9.84
C ILE A 155 -9.44 -15.39 9.29
N PHE A 156 -10.60 -14.86 8.91
CA PHE A 156 -10.77 -13.49 8.46
C PHE A 156 -10.37 -12.49 9.56
N LYS A 157 -10.84 -12.72 10.79
CA LYS A 157 -10.47 -11.88 11.94
C LYS A 157 -8.98 -11.93 12.23
N VAL A 158 -8.33 -13.09 12.04
CA VAL A 158 -6.87 -13.21 12.19
C VAL A 158 -6.15 -12.33 11.18
N PHE A 159 -6.51 -12.38 9.89
CA PHE A 159 -5.87 -11.51 8.89
C PHE A 159 -6.11 -10.02 9.15
N VAL A 160 -7.32 -9.64 9.57
CA VAL A 160 -7.62 -8.26 9.96
C VAL A 160 -6.83 -7.83 11.21
N ALA A 161 -6.68 -8.72 12.19
CA ALA A 161 -5.89 -8.45 13.39
C ALA A 161 -4.40 -8.30 13.04
N ILE A 162 -3.86 -9.14 12.15
CA ILE A 162 -2.50 -8.99 11.61
C ILE A 162 -2.34 -7.60 11.01
N ILE A 163 -3.24 -7.20 10.11
CA ILE A 163 -3.22 -5.85 9.51
C ILE A 163 -3.20 -4.76 10.59
N GLY A 164 -4.05 -4.86 11.61
CA GLY A 164 -4.05 -3.91 12.72
C GLY A 164 -2.73 -3.86 13.51
N VAL A 165 -2.10 -5.01 13.77
CA VAL A 165 -0.79 -5.08 14.44
C VAL A 165 0.30 -4.47 13.57
N LEU A 166 0.32 -4.78 12.27
CA LEU A 166 1.29 -4.22 11.33
C LEU A 166 1.15 -2.71 11.22
N SER A 167 -0.08 -2.18 11.21
CA SER A 167 -0.34 -0.73 11.25
C SER A 167 0.27 -0.05 12.49
N VAL A 168 0.25 -0.72 13.65
CA VAL A 168 0.94 -0.20 14.84
C VAL A 168 2.45 -0.23 14.63
N GLY A 169 2.99 -1.30 14.05
CA GLY A 169 4.39 -1.41 13.68
C GLY A 169 4.85 -0.26 12.78
N ASP A 170 4.08 0.05 11.74
CA ASP A 170 4.34 1.16 10.82
C ASP A 170 4.39 2.52 11.54
N LEU A 171 3.45 2.77 12.44
CA LEU A 171 3.44 4.01 13.23
C LEU A 171 4.62 4.10 14.20
N VAL A 172 5.03 2.97 14.78
CA VAL A 172 6.23 2.90 15.65
C VAL A 172 7.49 3.19 14.84
N ASP A 173 7.62 2.65 13.63
CA ASP A 173 8.77 2.89 12.76
C ASP A 173 8.91 4.40 12.45
N ILE A 174 7.80 5.04 12.08
CA ILE A 174 7.77 6.48 11.77
C ILE A 174 8.07 7.35 13.00
N ILE A 175 7.47 7.05 14.17
CA ILE A 175 7.53 7.93 15.34
C ILE A 175 8.82 7.72 16.14
N VAL A 176 9.23 6.47 16.32
CA VAL A 176 10.31 6.08 17.24
C VAL A 176 11.61 5.89 16.49
N ILE A 177 11.60 5.09 15.41
CA ILE A 177 12.79 4.76 14.64
C ILE A 177 13.13 5.91 13.66
N ARG A 178 12.11 6.69 13.26
CA ARG A 178 12.20 7.88 12.39
C ARG A 178 12.74 7.56 11.00
N THR A 179 12.50 6.35 10.52
CA THR A 179 12.76 5.94 9.15
C THR A 179 11.58 5.10 8.67
N ALA A 180 11.32 5.12 7.37
CA ALA A 180 10.44 4.15 6.70
C ALA A 180 11.25 3.04 6.02
N ASP A 181 12.58 3.19 5.99
CA ASP A 181 13.54 2.29 5.36
C ASP A 181 14.23 1.49 6.45
N SER A 182 13.50 0.51 6.99
CA SER A 182 13.96 -0.38 8.05
C SER A 182 13.60 -1.83 7.73
N ASP A 183 14.32 -2.77 8.32
CA ASP A 183 13.94 -4.19 8.28
C ASP A 183 12.50 -4.42 8.77
N LEU A 184 12.07 -3.62 9.74
CA LEU A 184 10.70 -3.66 10.25
C LEU A 184 9.71 -3.19 9.18
N GLY A 185 10.00 -2.09 8.48
CA GLY A 185 9.19 -1.57 7.37
C GLY A 185 9.07 -2.57 6.22
N PHE A 186 10.14 -3.30 5.89
CA PHE A 186 10.07 -4.39 4.91
C PHE A 186 9.17 -5.53 5.39
N ILE A 187 9.30 -5.95 6.65
CA ILE A 187 8.46 -7.02 7.23
C ILE A 187 7.00 -6.60 7.28
N THR A 188 6.69 -5.36 7.69
CA THR A 188 5.31 -4.88 7.75
C THR A 188 4.70 -4.77 6.36
N TRP A 189 5.46 -4.33 5.36
CA TRP A 189 5.03 -4.28 3.97
C TRP A 189 4.66 -5.66 3.42
N ILE A 190 5.55 -6.66 3.55
CA ILE A 190 5.29 -8.02 3.07
C ILE A 190 4.14 -8.68 3.86
N GLY A 191 4.15 -8.54 5.18
CA GLY A 191 3.07 -9.05 6.04
C GLY A 191 1.71 -8.44 5.69
N TRP A 192 1.68 -7.14 5.39
CA TRP A 192 0.49 -6.42 4.99
C TRP A 192 -0.04 -6.97 3.67
N ALA A 193 0.81 -7.16 2.67
CA ALA A 193 0.41 -7.69 1.36
C ALA A 193 -0.20 -9.09 1.51
N ILE A 194 0.44 -9.98 2.29
CA ILE A 194 -0.08 -11.32 2.57
C ILE A 194 -1.46 -11.24 3.23
N ALA A 195 -1.63 -10.37 4.23
CA ALA A 195 -2.87 -10.27 4.96
C ALA A 195 -4.02 -9.67 4.12
N VAL A 196 -3.72 -8.67 3.30
CA VAL A 196 -4.66 -8.09 2.34
C VAL A 196 -5.10 -9.13 1.31
N VAL A 197 -4.17 -9.88 0.72
CA VAL A 197 -4.49 -10.97 -0.21
C VAL A 197 -5.32 -12.04 0.48
N GLY A 198 -4.95 -12.42 1.72
CA GLY A 198 -5.68 -13.38 2.55
C GLY A 198 -7.14 -12.98 2.78
N ILE A 199 -7.39 -11.70 3.10
CA ILE A 199 -8.76 -11.14 3.20
C ILE A 199 -9.53 -11.30 1.89
N GLY A 200 -8.89 -10.97 0.76
CA GLY A 200 -9.50 -11.11 -0.55
C GLY A 200 -9.87 -12.57 -0.88
N VAL A 201 -8.94 -13.51 -0.68
CA VAL A 201 -9.17 -14.95 -0.92
C VAL A 201 -10.29 -15.48 -0.02
N LEU A 202 -10.32 -15.09 1.25
CA LEU A 202 -11.40 -15.48 2.16
C LEU A 202 -12.76 -14.93 1.72
N GLY A 203 -12.79 -13.71 1.19
CA GLY A 203 -13.99 -13.11 0.61
C GLY A 203 -14.57 -13.89 -0.58
N LEU A 204 -13.73 -14.59 -1.36
CA LEU A 204 -14.17 -15.45 -2.46
C LEU A 204 -14.63 -16.85 -2.02
N THR A 205 -14.08 -17.37 -0.91
CA THR A 205 -14.30 -18.76 -0.47
C THR A 205 -15.44 -18.89 0.53
N THR A 206 -15.84 -17.82 1.21
CA THR A 206 -16.99 -17.83 2.12
C THR A 206 -18.31 -17.81 1.35
N LYS A 207 -18.91 -18.98 1.17
CA LYS A 207 -20.24 -19.13 0.54
C LYS A 207 -21.33 -18.41 1.34
N LYS A 208 -22.41 -18.01 0.65
CA LYS A 208 -23.66 -17.55 1.29
C LYS A 208 -24.13 -18.69 2.17
N ALA A 209 -24.13 -18.49 3.48
CA ALA A 209 -24.90 -19.34 4.39
C ALA A 209 -26.38 -18.99 4.22
#